data_AF-A0A9X0A1W4-F1
#
_entry.id   AF-A0A9X0A1W4-F1
#
_cell.length_a   1.000
_cell.length_b   1.000
_cell.length_c   1.000
_cell.angle_alpha   90.00
_cell.angle_beta   90.00
_cell.angle_gamma   90.00
#
_symmetry.space_group_name_H-M   'P 1'
#
loop_
_entity.id
_entity.type
_entity.pdbx_description
1 polymer ?
#
loop_
_entity_poly.entity_id
_entity_poly.type
_entity_poly.pdbx_seq_one_letter_code
_entity_poly.pdbx_strand_id
1 'polypeptide(L)'
;MDPPQSSTAIIGWAAHFFTSAMFVMFEQVSPSDPFGIKMINHFKNSVGAPLHATEAFPTRQSQIQRFMKEGWPLVQCPTLNFFYYNTLPAEERARVEDVEPFDEFEEWHLMCSHYIVLAAFKGACQSIKEELFYQQNALHDESLILEDNPCTLHTVDVVPSQDRLKRFGHTATPLCDGTVRLIGGFGIDNGKHMRLNGVQLLQTVKGVWHCTEVTSDSESILGGRMFHTATRLNNNNILIYGGRTSPSKPCAETILLSLEDKDESESSNCTNDNVNCLPETEYKNSQDSQSSYALKKSYKHMVLSCQGDIPQPRWRHSATHVVLPDGSENLLMFGGRTSTCLALGDCYILDIKSKTWIKVSLTGDAAVPRHSHTACAWNNHVVLAGGLDASLHALNAVQIMEIQANSMTLRTLPIHPPLLSRYSHTAHVINDNLILVGGVTPNSSHPPGVVVLHLNSLTWKSYTLPSCTAPSMPLMLHNHRSVCWEDSQGIMVLGGGGNCFSFGTHLNDGPVLINFPQL
;
A
#
# COMPACT_ATOMS: atom_id res chain seq x y z
N MET A 1 -11.68 -37.66 17.80
CA MET A 1 -12.62 -36.65 18.34
C MET A 1 -12.47 -35.41 17.47
N ASP A 2 -13.55 -34.78 17.06
CA ASP A 2 -13.49 -33.58 16.23
C ASP A 2 -12.88 -32.40 17.03
N PRO A 3 -11.75 -31.79 16.62
CA PRO A 3 -11.03 -30.82 17.45
C PRO A 3 -11.86 -29.60 17.89
N PRO A 4 -12.70 -28.97 17.05
CA PRO A 4 -13.61 -27.90 17.48
C PRO A 4 -14.63 -28.34 18.53
N GLN A 5 -15.19 -29.54 18.42
CA GLN A 5 -16.09 -30.10 19.43
C GLN A 5 -15.35 -30.37 20.74
N SER A 6 -14.14 -30.92 20.66
CA SER A 6 -13.31 -31.27 21.82
C SER A 6 -12.96 -30.02 22.64
N SER A 7 -12.53 -28.96 21.97
CA SER A 7 -12.22 -27.67 22.62
C SER A 7 -13.47 -26.98 23.15
N THR A 8 -14.62 -27.11 22.47
CA THR A 8 -15.91 -26.60 22.98
C THR A 8 -16.37 -27.35 24.23
N ALA A 9 -16.16 -28.66 24.30
CA ALA A 9 -16.47 -29.45 25.49
C ALA A 9 -15.63 -29.03 26.71
N ILE A 10 -14.38 -28.59 26.52
CA ILE A 10 -13.56 -28.04 27.62
C ILE A 10 -14.15 -26.71 28.13
N ILE A 11 -14.57 -25.83 27.21
CA ILE A 11 -15.21 -24.55 27.54
C ILE A 11 -16.49 -24.79 28.35
N GLY A 12 -17.34 -25.71 27.90
CA GLY A 12 -18.56 -26.12 28.59
C GLY A 12 -18.29 -26.79 29.93
N TRP A 13 -17.35 -27.73 29.99
CA TRP A 13 -16.96 -28.37 31.24
C TRP A 13 -16.53 -27.34 32.30
N ALA A 14 -15.67 -26.38 31.93
CA ALA A 14 -15.22 -25.34 32.85
C ALA A 14 -16.41 -24.48 33.34
N ALA A 15 -17.33 -24.11 32.44
CA ALA A 15 -18.54 -23.40 32.82
C ALA A 15 -19.42 -24.21 33.78
N HIS A 16 -19.57 -25.53 33.59
CA HIS A 16 -20.42 -26.34 34.46
C HIS A 16 -19.77 -26.65 35.80
N PHE A 17 -18.46 -26.90 35.82
CA PHE A 17 -17.72 -27.32 37.00
C PHE A 17 -17.53 -26.16 38.00
N PHE A 18 -17.21 -24.96 37.52
CA PHE A 18 -16.95 -23.80 38.37
C PHE A 18 -18.19 -22.91 38.55
N THR A 19 -18.48 -22.52 39.79
CA THR A 19 -19.55 -21.55 40.11
C THR A 19 -19.11 -20.11 39.86
N SER A 20 -17.81 -19.83 40.03
CA SER A 20 -17.16 -18.56 39.72
C SER A 20 -15.81 -18.82 39.05
N ALA A 21 -15.60 -18.26 37.86
CA ALA A 21 -14.37 -18.44 37.10
C ALA A 21 -14.17 -17.34 36.05
N MET A 22 -12.92 -17.20 35.60
CA MET A 22 -12.53 -16.50 34.39
C MET A 22 -11.82 -17.48 33.46
N PHE A 23 -12.20 -17.51 32.19
CA PHE A 23 -11.53 -18.27 31.14
C PHE A 23 -10.87 -17.28 30.18
N VAL A 24 -9.57 -17.42 29.98
CA VAL A 24 -8.80 -16.60 29.03
C VAL A 24 -8.32 -17.46 27.88
N MET A 25 -8.49 -16.98 26.66
CA MET A 25 -8.09 -17.67 25.43
C MET A 25 -7.38 -16.70 24.50
N PHE A 26 -6.23 -17.11 23.97
CA PHE A 26 -5.52 -16.41 22.91
C PHE A 26 -5.55 -17.28 21.66
N GLU A 27 -6.20 -16.81 20.60
CA GLU A 27 -6.46 -17.61 19.41
C GLU A 27 -6.55 -16.75 18.14
N GLN A 28 -6.40 -17.38 16.98
CA GLN A 28 -6.54 -16.76 15.67
C GLN A 28 -8.00 -16.66 15.21
N VAL A 29 -8.32 -15.60 14.46
CA VAL A 29 -9.60 -15.32 13.79
C VAL A 29 -9.37 -14.77 12.38
N SER A 30 -10.45 -14.50 11.65
CA SER A 30 -10.47 -13.87 10.33
C SER A 30 -9.72 -14.66 9.24
N PRO A 31 -10.01 -15.95 9.03
CA PRO A 31 -9.23 -16.80 8.12
C PRO A 31 -9.38 -16.49 6.62
N SER A 32 -10.27 -15.57 6.24
CA SER A 32 -10.75 -15.41 4.87
C SER A 32 -10.13 -14.25 4.09
N ASP A 33 -9.45 -13.32 4.77
CA ASP A 33 -8.75 -12.23 4.08
C ASP A 33 -7.35 -12.69 3.60
N PRO A 34 -6.60 -11.89 2.82
CA PRO A 34 -5.31 -12.32 2.28
C PRO A 34 -4.30 -12.75 3.34
N PHE A 35 -4.29 -12.10 4.50
CA PHE A 35 -3.40 -12.45 5.60
C PHE A 35 -3.91 -13.73 6.29
N GLY A 36 -5.20 -13.80 6.58
CA GLY A 36 -5.85 -14.98 7.17
C GLY A 36 -5.62 -16.25 6.35
N ILE A 37 -5.74 -16.17 5.02
CA ILE A 37 -5.48 -17.30 4.11
C ILE A 37 -4.02 -17.75 4.19
N LYS A 38 -3.06 -16.80 4.22
CA LYS A 38 -1.63 -17.12 4.37
C LYS A 38 -1.36 -17.79 5.72
N MET A 39 -1.94 -17.27 6.80
CA MET A 39 -1.86 -17.85 8.14
C MET A 39 -2.40 -19.29 8.17
N ILE A 40 -3.62 -19.51 7.70
CA ILE A 40 -4.25 -20.85 7.68
C ILE A 40 -3.42 -21.83 6.84
N ASN A 41 -2.99 -21.42 5.65
CA ASN A 41 -2.17 -22.26 4.78
C ASN A 41 -0.79 -22.57 5.38
N HIS A 42 -0.17 -21.63 6.08
CA HIS A 42 1.10 -21.87 6.77
C HIS A 42 0.94 -22.97 7.83
N PHE A 43 -0.04 -22.82 8.73
CA PHE A 43 -0.30 -23.81 9.79
C PHE A 43 -0.67 -25.18 9.22
N LYS A 44 -1.51 -25.21 8.17
CA LYS A 44 -1.94 -26.45 7.52
C LYS A 44 -0.82 -27.14 6.74
N ASN A 45 -0.13 -26.41 5.86
CA ASN A 45 0.74 -27.00 4.84
C ASN A 45 2.23 -26.97 5.22
N SER A 46 2.67 -25.98 6.00
CA SER A 46 4.08 -25.82 6.37
C SER A 46 4.40 -26.38 7.76
N VAL A 47 3.50 -26.16 8.73
CA VAL A 47 3.69 -26.64 10.11
C VAL A 47 3.09 -28.04 10.33
N GLY A 48 2.01 -28.38 9.62
CA GLY A 48 1.26 -29.61 9.84
C GLY A 48 0.35 -29.56 11.07
N ALA A 49 -0.03 -28.36 11.51
CA ALA A 49 -0.88 -28.09 12.68
C ALA A 49 -2.07 -27.19 12.29
N PRO A 50 -3.06 -27.72 11.54
CA PRO A 50 -4.21 -26.93 11.05
C PRO A 50 -5.04 -26.29 12.18
N LEU A 51 -5.46 -25.04 11.96
CA LEU A 51 -6.24 -24.24 12.91
C LEU A 51 -7.75 -24.55 12.82
N HIS A 52 -8.13 -25.76 13.22
CA HIS A 52 -9.52 -26.25 13.09
C HIS A 52 -10.56 -25.38 13.81
N ALA A 53 -10.22 -24.83 14.98
CA ALA A 53 -11.13 -23.98 15.73
C ALA A 53 -11.37 -22.63 15.04
N THR A 54 -10.35 -22.05 14.40
CA THR A 54 -10.50 -20.84 13.57
C THR A 54 -11.37 -21.10 12.34
N GLU A 55 -11.32 -22.29 11.74
CA GLU A 55 -12.23 -22.65 10.63
C GLU A 55 -13.69 -22.77 11.10
N ALA A 56 -13.93 -23.33 12.29
CA ALA A 56 -15.27 -23.51 12.85
C ALA A 56 -15.86 -22.22 13.48
N PHE A 57 -15.00 -21.36 14.04
CA PHE A 57 -15.35 -20.12 14.74
C PHE A 57 -14.51 -18.95 14.17
N PRO A 58 -14.77 -18.55 12.91
CA PRO A 58 -13.87 -17.67 12.15
C PRO A 58 -13.88 -16.21 12.60
N THR A 59 -14.85 -15.77 13.40
CA THR A 59 -15.01 -14.37 13.80
C THR A 59 -15.03 -14.21 15.31
N ARG A 60 -14.68 -13.00 15.78
CA ARG A 60 -14.88 -12.59 17.18
C ARG A 60 -16.29 -12.91 17.68
N GLN A 61 -17.29 -12.61 16.86
CA GLN A 61 -18.70 -12.85 17.18
C GLN A 61 -19.01 -14.35 17.32
N SER A 62 -18.46 -15.19 16.45
CA SER A 62 -18.66 -16.64 16.55
C SER A 62 -18.00 -17.23 17.79
N GLN A 63 -16.84 -16.72 18.22
CA GLN A 63 -16.17 -17.11 19.46
C GLN A 63 -16.96 -16.63 20.70
N ILE A 64 -17.48 -15.41 20.69
CA ILE A 64 -18.38 -14.91 21.75
C ILE A 64 -19.60 -15.83 21.87
N GLN A 65 -20.27 -16.12 20.75
CA GLN A 65 -21.44 -16.99 20.73
C GLN A 65 -21.13 -18.41 21.21
N ARG A 66 -19.95 -18.94 20.88
CA ARG A 66 -19.46 -20.25 21.34
C ARG A 66 -19.41 -20.29 22.87
N PHE A 67 -18.74 -19.34 23.51
CA PHE A 67 -18.65 -19.29 24.97
C PHE A 67 -20.01 -19.05 25.64
N MET A 68 -20.82 -18.13 25.09
CA MET A 68 -22.16 -17.84 25.64
C MET A 68 -23.06 -19.07 25.63
N LYS A 69 -23.02 -19.88 24.55
CA LYS A 69 -23.78 -21.14 24.45
C LYS A 69 -23.34 -22.18 25.47
N GLU A 70 -22.06 -22.21 25.82
CA GLU A 70 -21.48 -23.14 26.78
C GLU A 70 -21.68 -22.73 28.26
N GLY A 71 -22.41 -21.65 28.52
CA GLY A 71 -22.78 -21.23 29.89
C GLY A 71 -21.93 -20.11 30.48
N TRP A 72 -21.20 -19.36 29.65
CA TRP A 72 -20.48 -18.16 30.05
C TRP A 72 -21.33 -16.91 29.83
N PRO A 73 -21.93 -16.30 30.88
CA PRO A 73 -22.88 -15.20 30.72
C PRO A 73 -22.28 -13.86 30.27
N LEU A 74 -20.97 -13.68 30.40
CA LEU A 74 -20.27 -12.45 30.05
C LEU A 74 -18.97 -12.79 29.33
N VAL A 75 -18.80 -12.26 28.11
CA VAL A 75 -17.62 -12.52 27.27
C VAL A 75 -17.12 -11.22 26.66
N GLN A 76 -15.81 -11.01 26.66
CA GLN A 76 -15.11 -9.95 25.95
C GLN A 76 -14.10 -10.59 24.98
N CYS A 77 -14.00 -10.07 23.75
CA CYS A 77 -13.15 -10.66 22.71
C CYS A 77 -12.45 -9.57 21.88
N PRO A 78 -11.59 -8.74 22.50
CA PRO A 78 -10.76 -7.79 21.76
C PRO A 78 -9.70 -8.48 20.88
N THR A 79 -9.29 -7.78 19.83
CA THR A 79 -8.10 -8.13 19.02
C THR A 79 -6.83 -7.58 19.68
N LEU A 80 -5.64 -8.00 19.23
CA LEU A 80 -4.39 -7.36 19.66
C LEU A 80 -4.31 -5.88 19.29
N ASN A 81 -4.98 -5.46 18.21
CA ASN A 81 -5.08 -4.03 17.86
C ASN A 81 -5.74 -3.21 18.98
N PHE A 82 -6.80 -3.74 19.59
CA PHE A 82 -7.44 -3.06 20.73
C PHE A 82 -6.45 -2.86 21.88
N PHE A 83 -5.64 -3.87 22.21
CA PHE A 83 -4.66 -3.71 23.28
C PHE A 83 -3.59 -2.69 22.91
N TYR A 84 -3.04 -2.80 21.69
CA TYR A 84 -1.98 -1.92 21.24
C TYR A 84 -2.42 -0.45 21.20
N TYR A 85 -3.54 -0.15 20.56
CA TYR A 85 -3.97 1.23 20.34
C TYR A 85 -4.77 1.81 21.52
N ASN A 86 -5.60 1.02 22.20
CA ASN A 86 -6.55 1.53 23.20
C ASN A 86 -6.15 1.26 24.65
N THR A 87 -5.21 0.34 24.93
CA THR A 87 -4.85 -0.01 26.32
C THR A 87 -3.41 0.32 26.69
N LEU A 88 -2.45 0.19 25.75
CA LEU A 88 -1.05 0.45 26.07
C LEU A 88 -0.79 1.96 26.23
N PRO A 89 -0.16 2.38 27.34
CA PRO A 89 0.28 3.77 27.51
C PRO A 89 1.26 4.19 26.41
N ALA A 90 1.21 5.46 26.02
CA ALA A 90 2.06 5.99 24.96
C ALA A 90 3.57 5.81 25.24
N GLU A 91 3.99 5.90 26.50
CA GLU A 91 5.39 5.68 26.91
C GLU A 91 5.83 4.22 26.68
N GLU A 92 4.96 3.26 26.98
CA GLU A 92 5.27 1.84 26.77
C GLU A 92 5.30 1.49 25.28
N ARG A 93 4.38 2.07 24.48
CA ARG A 93 4.45 1.96 23.02
C ARG A 93 5.77 2.51 22.48
N ALA A 94 6.15 3.73 22.89
CA ALA A 94 7.40 4.33 22.48
C ALA A 94 8.62 3.48 22.87
N ARG A 95 8.62 2.88 24.07
CA ARG A 95 9.67 1.97 24.52
C ARG A 95 9.78 0.72 23.66
N VAL A 96 8.65 0.12 23.26
CA VAL A 96 8.60 -1.06 22.39
C VAL A 96 9.04 -0.71 20.96
N GLU A 97 8.58 0.43 20.44
CA GLU A 97 8.90 0.91 19.10
C GLU A 97 10.39 1.29 18.92
N ASP A 98 11.10 1.61 20.01
CA ASP A 98 12.53 1.95 20.00
C ASP A 98 13.46 0.73 20.10
N VAL A 99 12.93 -0.49 20.30
CA VAL A 99 13.75 -1.71 20.44
C VAL A 99 14.54 -2.01 19.17
N GLU A 100 13.91 -1.86 18.01
CA GLU A 100 14.57 -2.05 16.72
C GLU A 100 13.92 -1.21 15.61
N PRO A 101 14.64 -0.89 14.53
CA PRO A 101 14.07 -0.20 13.39
C PRO A 101 12.92 -1.00 12.73
N PHE A 102 11.68 -0.54 12.94
CA PHE A 102 10.48 -1.18 12.43
C PHE A 102 9.74 -0.30 11.41
N ASP A 103 9.28 -0.88 10.29
CA ASP A 103 8.46 -0.15 9.31
C ASP A 103 7.45 -1.01 8.51
N GLU A 104 7.11 -2.19 9.04
CA GLU A 104 6.09 -3.12 8.52
C GLU A 104 4.73 -2.88 9.23
N PHE A 105 4.30 -1.61 9.31
CA PHE A 105 3.12 -1.21 10.08
C PHE A 105 1.81 -1.80 9.53
N GLU A 106 1.71 -1.98 8.21
CA GLU A 106 0.57 -2.63 7.59
C GLU A 106 0.46 -4.09 8.04
N GLU A 107 1.58 -4.81 8.01
CA GLU A 107 1.67 -6.20 8.41
C GLU A 107 1.42 -6.35 9.91
N TRP A 108 1.99 -5.48 10.75
CA TRP A 108 1.73 -5.46 12.20
C TRP A 108 0.23 -5.31 12.50
N HIS A 109 -0.43 -4.36 11.83
CA HIS A 109 -1.85 -4.17 11.99
C HIS A 109 -2.66 -5.41 11.60
N LEU A 110 -2.32 -6.05 10.47
CA LEU A 110 -2.97 -7.27 10.00
C LEU A 110 -2.73 -8.44 10.97
N MET A 111 -1.51 -8.64 11.44
CA MET A 111 -1.25 -9.64 12.48
C MET A 111 -2.11 -9.37 13.71
N CYS A 112 -2.11 -8.13 14.19
CA CYS A 112 -2.87 -7.77 15.37
C CYS A 112 -4.41 -7.87 15.19
N SER A 113 -4.93 -7.78 13.96
CA SER A 113 -6.37 -7.95 13.68
C SER A 113 -6.80 -9.43 13.64
N HIS A 114 -5.86 -10.35 13.44
CA HIS A 114 -6.10 -11.78 13.30
C HIS A 114 -5.92 -12.57 14.59
N TYR A 115 -5.50 -11.92 15.67
CA TYR A 115 -5.32 -12.54 16.98
C TYR A 115 -6.23 -11.87 18.00
N ILE A 116 -6.97 -12.70 18.76
CA ILE A 116 -7.88 -12.28 19.81
C ILE A 116 -7.36 -12.69 21.18
N VAL A 117 -7.66 -11.87 22.19
CA VAL A 117 -7.59 -12.27 23.60
C VAL A 117 -9.02 -12.27 24.12
N LEU A 118 -9.63 -13.45 24.21
CA LEU A 118 -10.97 -13.62 24.74
C LEU A 118 -10.91 -13.84 26.24
N ALA A 119 -11.74 -13.12 26.99
CA ALA A 119 -11.97 -13.31 28.41
C ALA A 119 -13.47 -13.56 28.66
N ALA A 120 -13.80 -14.72 29.21
CA ALA A 120 -15.15 -15.11 29.59
C ALA A 120 -15.26 -15.19 31.12
N PHE A 121 -16.37 -14.70 31.68
CA PHE A 121 -16.55 -14.51 33.11
C PHE A 121 -17.85 -15.15 33.61
N LYS A 122 -17.78 -15.76 34.78
CA LYS A 122 -18.93 -16.36 35.48
C LYS A 122 -18.83 -16.10 36.98
N GLY A 123 -19.97 -15.91 37.64
CA GLY A 123 -20.05 -15.73 39.09
C GLY A 123 -19.37 -14.43 39.56
N ALA A 124 -18.69 -14.48 40.70
CA ALA A 124 -18.03 -13.31 41.30
C ALA A 124 -16.96 -12.68 40.38
N CYS A 125 -16.37 -13.46 39.47
CA CYS A 125 -15.36 -12.97 38.52
C CYS A 125 -15.91 -11.97 37.49
N GLN A 126 -17.23 -11.82 37.35
CA GLN A 126 -17.81 -10.82 36.43
C GLN A 126 -17.41 -9.38 36.79
N SER A 127 -17.15 -9.10 38.07
CA SER A 127 -16.68 -7.79 38.55
C SER A 127 -15.30 -7.41 38.00
N ILE A 128 -14.45 -8.39 37.69
CA ILE A 128 -13.07 -8.17 37.18
C ILE A 128 -13.08 -7.55 35.77
N LYS A 129 -14.19 -7.66 35.03
CA LYS A 129 -14.30 -7.08 33.68
C LYS A 129 -13.92 -5.60 33.66
N GLU A 130 -14.42 -4.83 34.63
CA GLU A 130 -14.21 -3.39 34.68
C GLU A 130 -12.75 -3.02 34.92
N GLU A 131 -12.00 -3.85 35.66
CA GLU A 131 -10.57 -3.66 35.90
C GLU A 131 -9.72 -3.98 34.67
N LEU A 132 -10.03 -5.06 33.94
CA LEU A 132 -9.25 -5.52 32.79
C LEU A 132 -9.51 -4.72 31.51
N PHE A 133 -10.72 -4.19 31.35
CA PHE A 133 -11.14 -3.45 30.17
C PHE A 133 -11.48 -1.98 30.50
N TYR A 134 -10.91 -1.45 31.59
CA TYR A 134 -11.04 -0.04 31.95
C TYR A 134 -10.51 0.85 30.82
N GLN A 135 -11.40 1.58 30.15
CA GLN A 135 -11.03 2.48 29.07
C GLN A 135 -10.55 3.83 29.61
N GLN A 136 -9.44 4.34 29.08
CA GLN A 136 -9.32 5.79 28.90
C GLN A 136 -10.26 6.18 27.75
N ASN A 137 -11.24 7.04 28.04
CA ASN A 137 -12.21 7.55 27.07
C ASN A 137 -11.53 7.95 25.74
N ALA A 138 -11.78 7.23 24.65
CA ALA A 138 -11.57 7.72 23.29
C ALA A 138 -12.42 6.94 22.28
N LEU A 139 -13.65 7.44 22.07
CA LEU A 139 -14.43 7.41 20.83
C LEU A 139 -14.10 6.29 19.82
N HIS A 140 -14.81 5.17 19.93
CA HIS A 140 -15.02 4.28 18.78
C HIS A 140 -16.49 4.33 18.43
N ASP A 141 -16.79 5.27 17.53
CA ASP A 141 -18.09 5.34 16.92
C ASP A 141 -18.15 4.25 15.84
N GLU A 142 -18.46 3.02 16.25
CA GLU A 142 -18.88 1.93 15.36
C GLU A 142 -20.16 2.31 14.56
N SER A 143 -20.75 3.50 14.79
CA SER A 143 -22.00 3.96 14.21
C SER A 143 -21.88 4.72 12.88
N LEU A 144 -20.67 4.89 12.32
CA LEU A 144 -20.55 5.29 10.91
C LEU A 144 -20.98 4.13 10.02
N ILE A 145 -22.29 3.97 9.87
CA ILE A 145 -22.93 3.09 8.89
C ILE A 145 -22.46 3.58 7.53
N LEU A 146 -21.45 2.91 6.98
CA LEU A 146 -21.03 3.10 5.60
C LEU A 146 -22.15 2.55 4.72
N GLU A 147 -22.66 3.38 3.81
CA GLU A 147 -23.39 2.84 2.67
C GLU A 147 -22.41 2.04 1.81
N ASP A 148 -22.43 0.71 1.96
CA ASP A 148 -21.57 -0.19 1.21
C ASP A 148 -22.08 -0.34 -0.23
N ASN A 149 -21.47 0.40 -1.14
CA ASN A 149 -21.71 0.26 -2.57
C ASN A 149 -20.67 -0.71 -3.17
N PRO A 150 -21.06 -1.82 -3.80
CA PRO A 150 -20.08 -2.75 -4.36
C PRO A 150 -19.36 -2.16 -5.58
N CYS A 151 -18.04 -2.30 -5.64
CA CYS A 151 -17.26 -2.12 -6.86
C CYS A 151 -17.35 -3.35 -7.78
N THR A 152 -17.03 -3.16 -9.06
CA THR A 152 -16.75 -4.26 -9.99
C THR A 152 -15.25 -4.39 -10.19
N LEU A 153 -14.73 -5.63 -10.13
CA LEU A 153 -13.32 -5.94 -10.35
C LEU A 153 -13.12 -6.72 -11.64
N HIS A 154 -12.06 -6.37 -12.36
CA HIS A 154 -11.60 -7.11 -13.54
C HIS A 154 -10.11 -7.40 -13.41
N THR A 155 -9.73 -8.68 -13.44
CA THR A 155 -8.31 -9.06 -13.56
C THR A 155 -7.81 -8.67 -14.94
N VAL A 156 -6.61 -8.10 -15.00
CA VAL A 156 -5.98 -7.68 -16.24
C VAL A 156 -4.90 -8.68 -16.63
N ASP A 157 -5.10 -9.36 -17.75
CA ASP A 157 -4.13 -10.32 -18.28
C ASP A 157 -2.99 -9.59 -18.98
N VAL A 158 -1.77 -9.72 -18.42
CA VAL A 158 -0.56 -9.08 -18.96
C VAL A 158 0.41 -10.12 -19.53
N VAL A 159 0.76 -9.93 -20.80
CA VAL A 159 1.63 -10.83 -21.56
C VAL A 159 3.05 -10.25 -21.66
N PRO A 160 4.11 -11.04 -21.40
CA PRO A 160 4.22 -12.16 -20.48
C PRO A 160 4.73 -11.65 -19.12
N SER A 161 3.90 -11.50 -18.08
CA SER A 161 4.43 -10.85 -16.86
C SER A 161 3.82 -11.22 -15.51
N GLN A 162 3.31 -12.44 -15.32
CA GLN A 162 2.75 -12.81 -14.00
C GLN A 162 3.78 -12.66 -12.88
N ASP A 163 5.02 -13.14 -13.03
CA ASP A 163 6.01 -13.00 -11.93
C ASP A 163 6.71 -11.64 -11.88
N ARG A 164 6.81 -10.96 -13.03
CA ARG A 164 7.54 -9.69 -13.12
C ARG A 164 6.82 -8.51 -12.47
N LEU A 165 5.50 -8.61 -12.27
CA LEU A 165 4.67 -7.58 -11.65
C LEU A 165 4.40 -7.82 -10.16
N LYS A 166 4.76 -8.99 -9.62
CA LYS A 166 4.61 -9.32 -8.20
C LYS A 166 5.59 -8.51 -7.36
N ARG A 167 5.12 -7.39 -6.82
CA ARG A 167 5.91 -6.48 -5.97
C ARG A 167 5.04 -5.58 -5.11
N PHE A 168 5.61 -5.03 -4.04
CA PHE A 168 5.02 -3.95 -3.24
C PHE A 168 6.04 -2.87 -2.92
N GLY A 169 5.58 -1.69 -2.48
CA GLY A 169 6.44 -0.55 -2.14
C GLY A 169 7.18 0.05 -3.33
N HIS A 170 6.78 -0.27 -4.56
CA HIS A 170 7.30 0.30 -5.80
C HIS A 170 6.63 1.65 -6.10
N THR A 171 7.03 2.32 -7.18
CA THR A 171 6.28 3.45 -7.76
C THR A 171 5.69 3.05 -9.10
N ALA A 172 4.49 3.56 -9.41
CA ALA A 172 3.87 3.46 -10.72
C ALA A 172 3.56 4.87 -11.21
N THR A 173 4.08 5.25 -12.38
CA THR A 173 3.91 6.59 -12.91
C THR A 173 3.36 6.54 -14.33
N PRO A 174 2.15 7.07 -14.60
CA PRO A 174 1.61 7.16 -15.96
C PRO A 174 2.39 8.19 -16.78
N LEU A 175 2.62 7.91 -18.05
CA LEU A 175 3.28 8.76 -19.05
C LEU A 175 2.26 9.38 -20.01
N CYS A 176 2.64 10.41 -20.78
CA CYS A 176 1.73 11.04 -21.77
C CYS A 176 1.27 10.08 -22.88
N ASP A 177 2.07 9.06 -23.19
CA ASP A 177 1.79 8.10 -24.27
C ASP A 177 0.83 6.98 -23.84
N GLY A 178 0.26 7.06 -22.63
CA GLY A 178 -0.61 6.04 -22.05
C GLY A 178 0.14 4.88 -21.39
N THR A 179 1.48 4.83 -21.46
CA THR A 179 2.27 3.81 -20.79
C THR A 179 2.36 4.08 -19.28
N VAL A 180 2.38 3.04 -18.46
CA VAL A 180 2.69 3.13 -17.02
C VAL A 180 4.08 2.62 -16.77
N ARG A 181 4.88 3.37 -16.04
CA ARG A 181 6.22 2.94 -15.66
C ARG A 181 6.30 2.51 -14.21
N LEU A 182 6.88 1.33 -13.98
CA LEU A 182 7.09 0.75 -12.66
C LEU A 182 8.57 0.80 -12.29
N ILE A 183 8.87 1.24 -11.06
CA ILE A 183 10.25 1.34 -10.56
C ILE A 183 10.36 0.77 -9.15
N GLY A 184 11.35 -0.10 -8.98
CA GLY A 184 11.76 -0.66 -7.70
C GLY A 184 10.68 -1.46 -6.97
N GLY A 185 10.66 -1.35 -5.65
CA GLY A 185 9.82 -2.13 -4.74
C GLY A 185 10.52 -3.36 -4.17
N PHE A 186 9.76 -4.19 -3.45
CA PHE A 186 10.17 -5.49 -2.98
C PHE A 186 9.36 -6.56 -3.72
N GLY A 187 10.03 -7.56 -4.27
CA GLY A 187 9.40 -8.62 -5.04
C GLY A 187 10.36 -9.78 -5.26
N ILE A 188 10.15 -10.53 -6.33
CA ILE A 188 10.95 -11.73 -6.65
C ILE A 188 11.85 -11.43 -7.84
N ASP A 189 13.15 -11.70 -7.69
CA ASP A 189 14.10 -11.76 -8.79
C ASP A 189 14.94 -13.04 -8.68
N ASN A 190 15.06 -13.77 -9.79
CA ASN A 190 15.73 -15.08 -9.85
C ASN A 190 15.35 -16.05 -8.70
N GLY A 191 14.06 -16.10 -8.37
CA GLY A 191 13.51 -16.96 -7.31
C GLY A 191 13.80 -16.51 -5.87
N LYS A 192 14.37 -15.33 -5.67
CA LYS A 192 14.67 -14.77 -4.34
C LYS A 192 13.88 -13.50 -4.07
N HIS A 193 13.38 -13.38 -2.85
CA HIS A 193 12.75 -12.14 -2.40
C HIS A 193 13.82 -11.08 -2.16
N MET A 194 13.70 -9.94 -2.84
CA MET A 194 14.65 -8.86 -2.73
C MET A 194 14.05 -7.51 -3.13
N ARG A 195 14.80 -6.46 -2.84
CA ARG A 195 14.47 -5.11 -3.33
C ARG A 195 14.91 -5.02 -4.77
N LEU A 196 13.96 -4.62 -5.60
CA LEU A 196 14.11 -4.53 -7.04
C LEU A 196 14.73 -3.18 -7.41
N ASN A 197 15.54 -3.18 -8.45
CA ASN A 197 16.15 -2.00 -9.08
C ASN A 197 15.71 -1.82 -10.54
N GLY A 198 14.91 -2.75 -11.06
CA GLY A 198 14.45 -2.75 -12.44
C GLY A 198 13.43 -1.66 -12.74
N VAL A 199 13.41 -1.26 -14.01
CA VAL A 199 12.43 -0.35 -14.60
C VAL A 199 11.59 -1.16 -15.59
N GLN A 200 10.27 -1.09 -15.45
CA GLN A 200 9.34 -1.79 -16.33
C GLN A 200 8.35 -0.81 -16.94
N LEU A 201 7.91 -1.10 -18.16
CA LEU A 201 6.86 -0.38 -18.86
C LEU A 201 5.68 -1.31 -19.07
N LEU A 202 4.52 -0.86 -18.64
CA LEU A 202 3.23 -1.50 -18.83
C LEU A 202 2.44 -0.67 -19.85
N GLN A 203 2.11 -1.27 -20.99
CA GLN A 203 1.41 -0.61 -22.09
C GLN A 203 0.38 -1.54 -22.71
N THR A 204 -0.60 -0.96 -23.42
CA THR A 204 -1.59 -1.73 -24.19
C THR A 204 -1.22 -1.69 -25.67
N VAL A 205 -1.05 -2.86 -26.30
CA VAL A 205 -0.79 -3.01 -27.73
C VAL A 205 -1.95 -3.78 -28.35
N LYS A 206 -2.72 -3.13 -29.23
CA LYS A 206 -3.92 -3.71 -29.87
C LYS A 206 -4.92 -4.30 -28.85
N GLY A 207 -5.12 -3.60 -27.72
CA GLY A 207 -6.03 -4.02 -26.64
C GLY A 207 -5.45 -5.08 -25.69
N VAL A 208 -4.21 -5.55 -25.91
CA VAL A 208 -3.55 -6.55 -25.05
C VAL A 208 -2.45 -5.90 -24.24
N TRP A 209 -2.42 -6.20 -22.95
CA TRP A 209 -1.43 -5.65 -22.03
C TRP A 209 -0.07 -6.32 -22.18
N HIS A 210 0.96 -5.49 -22.20
CA HIS A 210 2.34 -5.92 -22.29
C HIS A 210 3.17 -5.25 -21.21
N CYS A 211 3.99 -6.03 -20.52
CA CYS A 211 5.00 -5.53 -19.61
C CYS A 211 6.39 -5.84 -20.16
N THR A 212 7.17 -4.80 -20.42
CA THR A 212 8.55 -4.89 -20.90
C THR A 212 9.52 -4.39 -19.85
N GLU A 213 10.65 -5.07 -19.72
CA GLU A 213 11.75 -4.58 -18.90
C GLU A 213 12.59 -3.61 -19.72
N VAL A 214 12.93 -2.47 -19.12
CA VAL A 214 13.73 -1.43 -19.75
C VAL A 214 15.13 -1.51 -19.18
N THR A 215 16.12 -1.63 -20.05
CA THR A 215 17.53 -1.66 -19.64
C THR A 215 18.10 -0.25 -19.57
N SER A 216 19.02 -0.07 -18.63
CA SER A 216 19.82 1.14 -18.53
C SER A 216 20.94 1.10 -19.57
N ASP A 217 21.31 2.26 -20.13
CA ASP A 217 22.48 2.37 -21.02
C ASP A 217 23.82 2.33 -20.26
N SER A 218 23.78 2.36 -18.93
CA SER A 218 24.93 2.28 -18.02
C SER A 218 24.59 1.46 -16.77
N GLU A 219 25.56 1.21 -15.89
CA GLU A 219 25.29 0.56 -14.60
C GLU A 219 24.23 1.34 -13.81
N SER A 220 23.14 0.68 -13.40
CA SER A 220 22.01 1.36 -12.79
C SER A 220 22.33 1.87 -11.39
N ILE A 221 22.32 3.20 -11.21
CA ILE A 221 22.49 3.83 -9.88
C ILE A 221 21.24 3.72 -8.99
N LEU A 222 20.11 3.24 -9.52
CA LEU A 222 18.87 3.16 -8.75
C LEU A 222 19.08 2.26 -7.52
N GLY A 223 19.76 1.13 -7.68
CA GLY A 223 19.89 0.12 -6.62
C GLY A 223 18.54 -0.43 -6.17
N GLY A 224 18.56 -1.50 -5.37
CA GLY A 224 17.33 -2.12 -4.87
C GLY A 224 16.66 -1.24 -3.81
N ARG A 225 15.54 -0.58 -4.15
CA ARG A 225 14.87 0.37 -3.25
C ARG A 225 13.35 0.28 -3.24
N MET A 226 12.74 0.68 -2.13
CA MET A 226 11.28 0.76 -1.97
C MET A 226 10.87 2.03 -1.22
N PHE A 227 9.57 2.37 -1.29
CA PHE A 227 8.96 3.54 -0.65
C PHE A 227 9.58 4.90 -1.03
N HIS A 228 10.20 4.97 -2.21
CA HIS A 228 10.60 6.22 -2.86
C HIS A 228 9.39 6.86 -3.56
N THR A 229 9.57 8.10 -3.98
CA THR A 229 8.65 8.78 -4.91
C THR A 229 9.25 8.79 -6.31
N ALA A 230 8.38 8.76 -7.33
CA ALA A 230 8.76 8.87 -8.73
C ALA A 230 7.70 9.73 -9.43
N THR A 231 8.04 10.99 -9.67
CA THR A 231 7.10 12.01 -10.12
C THR A 231 7.40 12.39 -11.56
N ARG A 232 6.38 12.29 -12.42
CA ARG A 232 6.50 12.69 -13.82
C ARG A 232 6.54 14.21 -13.95
N LEU A 233 7.48 14.67 -14.76
CA LEU A 233 7.61 16.06 -15.20
C LEU A 233 6.90 16.24 -16.55
N ASN A 234 6.67 17.49 -16.95
CA ASN A 234 5.94 17.80 -18.19
C ASN A 234 6.62 17.27 -19.46
N ASN A 235 7.94 17.10 -19.44
CA ASN A 235 8.72 16.50 -20.53
C ASN A 235 8.78 14.95 -20.48
N ASN A 236 7.95 14.29 -19.68
CA ASN A 236 7.95 12.86 -19.39
C ASN A 236 9.22 12.30 -18.69
N ASN A 237 10.22 13.13 -18.42
CA ASN A 237 11.28 12.74 -17.49
C ASN A 237 10.69 12.57 -16.11
N ILE A 238 11.34 11.78 -15.29
CA ILE A 238 10.82 11.45 -13.98
C ILE A 238 11.88 11.65 -12.93
N LEU A 239 11.43 12.33 -11.89
CA LEU A 239 12.23 12.68 -10.75
C LEU A 239 11.95 11.67 -9.64
N ILE A 240 13.00 10.99 -9.20
CA ILE A 240 12.97 10.03 -8.10
C ILE A 240 13.66 10.64 -6.90
N TYR A 241 13.03 10.55 -5.74
CA TYR A 241 13.64 10.98 -4.49
C TYR A 241 13.39 10.00 -3.36
N GLY A 242 14.43 9.83 -2.53
CA GLY A 242 14.36 9.09 -1.28
C GLY A 242 14.06 7.60 -1.46
N GLY A 243 13.24 7.08 -0.54
CA GLY A 243 13.03 5.66 -0.34
C GLY A 243 14.09 5.07 0.57
N ARG A 244 14.17 3.74 0.60
CA ARG A 244 15.15 3.03 1.42
C ARG A 244 15.63 1.74 0.78
N THR A 245 16.84 1.37 1.16
CA THR A 245 17.30 -0.01 1.08
C THR A 245 16.77 -0.71 2.33
N SER A 246 17.44 -0.73 3.48
CA SER A 246 16.86 -1.23 4.76
C SER A 246 16.15 -0.12 5.57
N PRO A 247 15.33 -0.46 6.59
CA PRO A 247 14.75 0.55 7.51
C PRO A 247 15.81 1.48 8.14
N SER A 248 17.05 1.01 8.29
CA SER A 248 18.20 1.77 8.77
C SER A 248 19.01 2.50 7.68
N LYS A 249 18.69 2.33 6.39
CA LYS A 249 19.43 2.88 5.24
C LYS A 249 18.50 3.60 4.27
N PRO A 250 17.99 4.79 4.66
CA PRO A 250 17.27 5.66 3.73
C PRO A 250 18.18 6.14 2.59
N CYS A 251 17.59 6.34 1.43
CA CYS A 251 18.27 6.87 0.26
C CYS A 251 18.18 8.40 0.23
N ALA A 252 19.24 9.06 -0.25
CA ALA A 252 19.36 10.53 -0.25
C ALA A 252 19.23 11.14 -1.65
N GLU A 253 19.38 10.32 -2.69
CA GLU A 253 19.64 10.81 -4.03
C GLU A 253 18.38 11.43 -4.66
N THR A 254 18.57 12.54 -5.36
CA THR A 254 17.60 13.06 -6.33
C THR A 254 18.03 12.57 -7.71
N ILE A 255 17.26 11.66 -8.32
CA ILE A 255 17.61 11.02 -9.58
C ILE A 255 16.65 11.47 -10.67
N LEU A 256 17.18 11.97 -11.78
CA LEU A 256 16.42 12.22 -13.00
C LEU A 256 16.55 11.02 -13.92
N LEU A 257 15.42 10.47 -14.36
CA LEU A 257 15.35 9.34 -15.29
C LEU A 257 14.59 9.74 -16.55
N SER A 258 15.23 9.55 -17.69
CA SER A 258 14.71 9.84 -19.04
C SER A 258 14.62 8.56 -19.85
N LEU A 259 13.50 8.34 -20.55
CA LEU A 259 13.36 7.22 -21.49
C LEU A 259 13.88 7.63 -22.87
N GLU A 260 14.53 6.70 -23.55
CA GLU A 260 15.01 6.88 -24.92
C GLU A 260 14.58 5.70 -25.79
N ASP A 261 14.33 5.97 -27.06
CA ASP A 261 14.15 4.94 -28.07
C ASP A 261 15.53 4.48 -28.56
N LYS A 262 15.82 3.18 -28.58
CA LYS A 262 17.05 2.68 -29.22
C LYS A 262 16.87 2.72 -30.73
N ASP A 263 17.65 3.57 -31.40
CA ASP A 263 17.79 3.54 -32.86
C ASP A 263 18.34 2.18 -33.33
N GLU A 264 17.81 1.62 -34.42
CA GLU A 264 18.23 0.34 -35.01
C GLU A 264 19.62 0.38 -35.70
N SER A 265 20.46 1.37 -35.41
CA SER A 265 21.71 1.62 -36.14
C SER A 265 22.97 1.13 -35.42
N GLU A 266 22.99 -0.12 -34.95
CA GLU A 266 24.24 -0.85 -34.70
C GLU A 266 24.13 -2.29 -35.22
N SER A 267 23.90 -2.43 -36.53
CA SER A 267 24.36 -3.63 -37.22
C SER A 267 25.89 -3.56 -37.28
N SER A 268 26.54 -4.39 -36.47
CA SER A 268 27.97 -4.66 -36.54
C SER A 268 28.42 -4.88 -37.99
N ASN A 269 29.29 -4.01 -38.49
CA ASN A 269 30.03 -4.21 -39.73
C ASN A 269 30.90 -5.47 -39.63
N CYS A 270 30.44 -6.57 -40.21
CA CYS A 270 31.31 -7.67 -40.59
C CYS A 270 31.63 -7.53 -42.08
N THR A 271 32.89 -7.21 -42.36
CA THR A 271 33.47 -7.10 -43.69
C THR A 271 33.45 -8.42 -44.45
N ASN A 272 33.22 -8.30 -45.76
CA ASN A 272 33.29 -9.30 -46.83
C ASN A 272 34.29 -10.45 -46.61
N ASP A 273 33.90 -11.68 -46.98
CA ASP A 273 34.53 -12.37 -48.11
C ASP A 273 33.71 -13.55 -48.66
N ASN A 274 33.88 -13.73 -49.97
CA ASN A 274 33.21 -14.60 -50.95
C ASN A 274 33.06 -16.10 -50.58
N VAL A 275 32.01 -16.76 -51.10
CA VAL A 275 32.08 -17.84 -52.15
C VAL A 275 30.68 -18.45 -52.47
N ASN A 276 30.35 -18.39 -53.77
CA ASN A 276 29.49 -19.20 -54.67
C ASN A 276 28.19 -19.95 -54.26
N CYS A 277 27.24 -19.80 -55.20
CA CYS A 277 25.91 -20.37 -55.40
C CYS A 277 25.79 -21.91 -55.47
N LEU A 278 24.63 -22.45 -55.05
CA LEU A 278 23.82 -23.50 -55.71
C LEU A 278 22.35 -23.43 -55.20
N PRO A 279 21.31 -23.77 -56.02
CA PRO A 279 19.90 -23.61 -55.65
C PRO A 279 19.16 -24.93 -55.30
N GLU A 280 17.99 -24.78 -54.65
CA GLU A 280 16.91 -25.78 -54.43
C GLU A 280 17.27 -26.94 -53.46
N THR A 281 16.53 -27.31 -52.41
CA THR A 281 15.09 -27.44 -52.16
C THR A 281 14.85 -27.52 -50.63
N GLU A 282 13.57 -27.52 -50.23
CA GLU A 282 12.99 -27.99 -48.96
C GLU A 282 12.40 -26.93 -48.00
N TYR A 283 11.09 -26.77 -48.19
CA TYR A 283 10.08 -26.40 -47.20
C TYR A 283 10.39 -26.97 -45.80
N LYS A 284 10.67 -26.09 -44.84
CA LYS A 284 10.43 -26.34 -43.41
C LYS A 284 9.72 -25.14 -42.79
N ASN A 285 8.59 -25.46 -42.18
CA ASN A 285 7.67 -24.63 -41.41
C ASN A 285 8.32 -23.45 -40.67
N SER A 286 7.95 -22.22 -41.06
CA SER A 286 8.15 -21.02 -40.24
C SER A 286 6.89 -20.75 -39.40
N GLN A 287 6.80 -21.41 -38.25
CA GLN A 287 6.18 -20.79 -37.07
C GLN A 287 7.29 -20.02 -36.35
N ASP A 288 7.65 -18.86 -36.88
CA ASP A 288 8.42 -17.84 -36.16
C ASP A 288 8.41 -16.54 -36.99
N SER A 289 7.37 -15.73 -36.79
CA SER A 289 7.36 -14.32 -37.18
C SER A 289 6.50 -13.52 -36.19
N GLN A 290 6.88 -13.58 -34.91
CA GLN A 290 6.44 -12.62 -33.89
C GLN A 290 7.65 -11.95 -33.23
N SER A 291 8.39 -11.21 -34.06
CA SER A 291 9.31 -10.12 -33.70
C SER A 291 9.17 -9.15 -34.87
N SER A 292 8.78 -7.88 -34.76
CA SER A 292 9.10 -6.86 -33.78
C SER A 292 8.03 -5.75 -33.82
N TYR A 293 7.37 -5.46 -32.71
CA TYR A 293 6.66 -4.17 -32.53
C TYR A 293 6.89 -3.57 -31.14
N ALA A 294 7.75 -4.19 -30.32
CA ALA A 294 8.22 -3.56 -29.10
C ALA A 294 9.42 -2.69 -29.48
N LEU A 295 9.21 -1.37 -29.57
CA LEU A 295 10.30 -0.39 -29.52
C LEU A 295 11.23 -0.79 -28.36
N LYS A 296 12.49 -1.09 -28.65
CA LYS A 296 13.49 -1.34 -27.62
C LYS A 296 13.77 -0.02 -26.93
N LYS A 297 13.02 0.29 -25.87
CA LYS A 297 13.28 1.46 -25.03
C LYS A 297 14.48 1.19 -24.13
N SER A 298 15.34 2.18 -23.95
CA SER A 298 16.29 2.25 -22.83
C SER A 298 15.93 3.40 -21.90
N TYR A 299 16.65 3.49 -20.79
CA TYR A 299 16.62 4.69 -19.97
C TYR A 299 18.03 5.20 -19.68
N LYS A 300 18.16 6.52 -19.68
CA LYS A 300 19.26 7.23 -19.05
C LYS A 300 18.84 7.74 -17.69
N HIS A 301 19.81 7.83 -16.80
CA HIS A 301 19.59 8.32 -15.47
C HIS A 301 20.79 9.15 -15.02
N MET A 302 20.56 10.10 -14.12
CA MET A 302 21.62 10.87 -13.48
C MET A 302 21.23 11.30 -12.08
N VAL A 303 22.20 11.34 -11.16
CA VAL A 303 22.02 12.05 -9.89
C VAL A 303 22.07 13.55 -10.17
N LEU A 304 21.04 14.27 -9.76
CA LEU A 304 21.05 15.72 -9.78
C LEU A 304 21.91 16.24 -8.62
N SER A 305 22.92 17.04 -8.95
CA SER A 305 23.67 17.84 -7.97
C SER A 305 22.78 18.98 -7.49
N CYS A 306 21.91 18.69 -6.53
CA CYS A 306 21.02 19.69 -5.95
C CYS A 306 21.74 20.53 -4.88
N GLN A 307 21.25 21.75 -4.69
CA GLN A 307 21.76 22.71 -3.71
C GLN A 307 20.60 23.30 -2.86
N GLY A 308 20.92 24.15 -1.89
CA GLY A 308 19.93 24.78 -1.01
C GLY A 308 19.57 23.92 0.20
N ASP A 309 18.32 23.96 0.63
CA ASP A 309 17.81 23.25 1.80
C ASP A 309 17.56 21.77 1.49
N ILE A 310 18.62 21.02 1.24
CA ILE A 310 18.50 19.62 0.83
C ILE A 310 17.78 18.83 1.93
N PRO A 311 16.65 18.17 1.61
CA PRO A 311 15.94 17.39 2.61
C PRO A 311 16.74 16.17 3.06
N GLN A 312 16.57 15.81 4.33
CA GLN A 312 17.16 14.59 4.87
C GLN A 312 16.62 13.32 4.18
N PRO A 313 17.44 12.26 4.06
CA PRO A 313 17.04 10.97 3.50
C PRO A 313 15.81 10.40 4.20
N ARG A 314 14.80 10.00 3.42
CA ARG A 314 13.48 9.65 3.94
C ARG A 314 12.71 8.70 3.02
N TRP A 315 11.71 8.02 3.56
CA TRP A 315 10.80 7.16 2.80
C TRP A 315 9.35 7.36 3.26
N ARG A 316 8.39 6.79 2.50
CA ARG A 316 6.95 6.94 2.76
C ARG A 316 6.46 8.41 2.80
N HIS A 317 7.23 9.32 2.20
CA HIS A 317 6.84 10.71 1.94
C HIS A 317 5.97 10.78 0.67
N SER A 318 5.32 11.92 0.46
CA SER A 318 4.64 12.23 -0.78
C SER A 318 5.46 13.22 -1.61
N ALA A 319 5.37 13.13 -2.93
CA ALA A 319 5.97 14.10 -3.83
C ALA A 319 5.05 14.35 -5.03
N THR A 320 4.71 15.60 -5.28
CA THR A 320 3.70 16.02 -6.25
C THR A 320 4.31 17.06 -7.19
N HIS A 321 4.13 16.87 -8.49
CA HIS A 321 4.50 17.89 -9.47
C HIS A 321 3.52 19.07 -9.34
N VAL A 322 4.05 20.28 -9.20
CA VAL A 322 3.26 21.50 -9.04
C VAL A 322 3.83 22.60 -9.93
N VAL A 323 2.96 23.51 -10.36
CA VAL A 323 3.34 24.74 -11.04
C VAL A 323 3.11 25.89 -10.07
N LEU A 324 4.14 26.67 -9.78
CA LEU A 324 4.03 27.82 -8.89
C LEU A 324 3.36 29.01 -9.60
N PRO A 325 2.89 30.05 -8.87
CA PRO A 325 2.23 31.21 -9.48
C PRO A 325 3.05 31.96 -10.54
N ASP A 326 4.38 31.85 -10.52
CA ASP A 326 5.29 32.43 -11.52
C ASP A 326 5.43 31.56 -12.79
N GLY A 327 4.72 30.42 -12.85
CA GLY A 327 4.74 29.47 -13.96
C GLY A 327 5.90 28.46 -13.89
N SER A 328 6.71 28.47 -12.84
CA SER A 328 7.82 27.52 -12.70
C SER A 328 7.33 26.11 -12.33
N GLU A 329 7.93 25.10 -12.97
CA GLU A 329 7.69 23.68 -12.69
C GLU A 329 8.54 23.22 -11.50
N ASN A 330 7.89 22.60 -10.52
CA ASN A 330 8.51 22.27 -9.25
C ASN A 330 8.03 20.90 -8.75
N LEU A 331 8.84 20.29 -7.89
CA LEU A 331 8.43 19.14 -7.08
C LEU A 331 8.14 19.61 -5.66
N LEU A 332 6.91 19.41 -5.19
CA LEU A 332 6.53 19.62 -3.80
C LEU A 332 6.65 18.30 -3.05
N MET A 333 7.39 18.28 -1.93
CA MET A 333 7.53 17.12 -1.06
C MET A 333 7.02 17.43 0.34
N PHE A 334 6.24 16.51 0.91
CA PHE A 334 5.74 16.64 2.28
C PHE A 334 5.92 15.35 3.08
N GLY A 335 6.35 15.53 4.33
CA GLY A 335 6.41 14.50 5.36
C GLY A 335 7.29 13.30 5.05
N GLY A 336 6.81 12.11 5.40
CA GLY A 336 7.56 10.85 5.39
C GLY A 336 8.20 10.57 6.73
N ARG A 337 9.19 9.67 6.74
CA ARG A 337 9.93 9.30 7.96
C ARG A 337 11.40 9.04 7.68
N THR A 338 12.19 9.06 8.74
CA THR A 338 13.61 8.67 8.72
C THR A 338 13.84 7.46 9.62
N SER A 339 15.09 7.01 9.73
CA SER A 339 15.49 5.96 10.68
C SER A 339 15.36 6.38 12.14
N THR A 340 15.29 7.67 12.44
CA THR A 340 15.26 8.22 13.81
C THR A 340 14.01 9.06 14.11
N CYS A 341 13.23 9.42 13.09
CA CYS A 341 12.03 10.21 13.24
C CYS A 341 10.84 9.46 12.63
N LEU A 342 9.85 9.13 13.47
CA LEU A 342 8.69 8.32 13.08
C LEU A 342 7.81 9.00 12.04
N ALA A 343 7.64 10.32 12.13
CA ALA A 343 6.85 11.09 11.16
C ALA A 343 7.39 12.52 11.03
N LEU A 344 7.50 12.99 9.79
CA LEU A 344 7.95 14.34 9.43
C LEU A 344 6.76 15.21 9.03
N GLY A 345 6.82 16.49 9.37
CA GLY A 345 5.81 17.51 9.01
C GLY A 345 6.42 18.68 8.23
N ASP A 346 7.62 18.50 7.69
CA ASP A 346 8.30 19.50 6.88
C ASP A 346 7.84 19.44 5.41
N CYS A 347 7.93 20.60 4.74
CA CYS A 347 7.57 20.76 3.34
C CYS A 347 8.75 21.36 2.57
N TYR A 348 8.99 20.84 1.38
CA TYR A 348 10.06 21.29 0.50
C TYR A 348 9.54 21.50 -0.92
N ILE A 349 10.12 22.48 -1.61
CA ILE A 349 10.04 22.64 -3.06
C ILE A 349 11.42 22.33 -3.64
N LEU A 350 11.46 21.56 -4.72
CA LEU A 350 12.62 21.52 -5.62
C LEU A 350 12.27 22.27 -6.90
N ASP A 351 12.96 23.38 -7.12
CA ASP A 351 13.02 24.02 -8.44
C ASP A 351 13.85 23.12 -9.36
N ILE A 352 13.18 22.56 -10.36
CA ILE A 352 13.75 21.58 -11.28
C ILE A 352 14.81 22.23 -12.17
N LYS A 353 14.61 23.48 -12.57
CA LYS A 353 15.49 24.20 -13.50
C LYS A 353 16.78 24.59 -12.79
N SER A 354 16.68 25.19 -11.61
CA SER A 354 17.85 25.61 -10.83
C SER A 354 18.45 24.46 -10.00
N LYS A 355 17.73 23.34 -9.87
CA LYS A 355 18.10 22.18 -9.04
C LYS A 355 18.29 22.57 -7.57
N THR A 356 17.48 23.52 -7.10
CA THR A 356 17.58 24.07 -5.74
C THR A 356 16.40 23.62 -4.89
N TRP A 357 16.70 22.95 -3.78
CA TRP A 357 15.73 22.66 -2.74
C TRP A 357 15.52 23.90 -1.86
N ILE A 358 14.27 24.17 -1.53
CA ILE A 358 13.85 25.27 -0.67
C ILE A 358 12.92 24.69 0.38
N LYS A 359 13.24 24.88 1.66
CA LYS A 359 12.35 24.50 2.74
C LYS A 359 11.24 25.54 2.85
N VAL A 360 10.00 25.10 2.72
CA VAL A 360 8.83 25.99 2.72
C VAL A 360 8.25 26.10 4.11
N SER A 361 7.96 27.33 4.53
CA SER A 361 7.22 27.59 5.77
C SER A 361 5.73 27.36 5.53
N LEU A 362 5.12 26.54 6.40
CA LEU A 362 3.70 26.25 6.41
C LEU A 362 2.99 27.19 7.39
N THR A 363 1.89 27.79 6.95
CA THR A 363 0.98 28.62 7.76
C THR A 363 -0.43 28.03 7.76
N GLY A 364 -1.34 28.62 8.55
CA GLY A 364 -2.72 28.14 8.65
C GLY A 364 -2.86 27.00 9.66
N ASP A 365 -3.62 25.97 9.30
CA ASP A 365 -3.85 24.82 10.16
C ASP A 365 -2.57 24.01 10.41
N ALA A 366 -2.53 23.31 11.55
CA ALA A 366 -1.38 22.51 11.92
C ALA A 366 -1.07 21.42 10.88
N ALA A 367 0.18 21.44 10.38
CA ALA A 367 0.74 20.37 9.58
C ALA A 367 1.10 19.18 10.47
N VAL A 368 0.12 18.31 10.76
CA VAL A 368 0.39 17.10 11.56
C VAL A 368 1.48 16.28 10.86
N PRO A 369 2.65 16.05 11.51
CA PRO A 369 3.72 15.22 10.96
C PRO A 369 3.17 13.85 10.59
N ARG A 370 3.47 13.37 9.38
CA ARG A 370 2.88 12.12 8.89
C ARG A 370 3.73 11.41 7.85
N HIS A 371 3.54 10.10 7.75
CA HIS A 371 4.03 9.29 6.65
C HIS A 371 2.92 8.39 6.09
N SER A 372 3.17 7.73 4.95
CA SER A 372 2.20 6.81 4.32
C SER A 372 0.84 7.46 4.04
N HIS A 373 0.85 8.77 3.86
CA HIS A 373 -0.26 9.60 3.38
C HIS A 373 -0.17 9.74 1.86
N THR A 374 -1.17 10.38 1.26
CA THR A 374 -1.19 10.70 -0.16
C THR A 374 -1.23 12.21 -0.39
N ALA A 375 -0.72 12.65 -1.54
CA ALA A 375 -0.74 14.04 -1.98
C ALA A 375 -1.08 14.11 -3.47
N CYS A 376 -2.13 14.85 -3.83
CA CYS A 376 -2.59 15.00 -5.21
C CYS A 376 -2.68 16.48 -5.59
N ALA A 377 -2.25 16.83 -6.81
CA ALA A 377 -2.50 18.17 -7.34
C ALA A 377 -3.98 18.35 -7.67
N TRP A 378 -4.55 19.50 -7.32
CA TRP A 378 -5.94 19.86 -7.62
C TRP A 378 -6.10 21.38 -7.66
N ASN A 379 -6.53 21.96 -8.78
CA ASN A 379 -6.82 23.40 -8.92
C ASN A 379 -5.73 24.33 -8.35
N ASN A 380 -4.45 24.12 -8.70
CA ASN A 380 -3.28 24.84 -8.16
C ASN A 380 -3.02 24.68 -6.65
N HIS A 381 -3.65 23.69 -6.03
CA HIS A 381 -3.43 23.27 -4.66
C HIS A 381 -2.89 21.84 -4.62
N VAL A 382 -2.45 21.42 -3.43
CA VAL A 382 -2.14 20.02 -3.13
C VAL A 382 -3.09 19.52 -2.05
N VAL A 383 -3.79 18.42 -2.33
CA VAL A 383 -4.69 17.75 -1.38
C VAL A 383 -3.90 16.65 -0.67
N LEU A 384 -3.71 16.81 0.64
CA LEU A 384 -3.10 15.81 1.53
C LEU A 384 -4.20 14.98 2.21
N ALA A 385 -4.08 13.65 2.19
CA ALA A 385 -5.07 12.77 2.81
C ALA A 385 -4.45 11.65 3.66
N GLY A 386 -5.00 11.48 4.86
CA GLY A 386 -4.67 10.39 5.79
C GLY A 386 -3.20 10.33 6.21
N GLY A 387 -2.70 9.12 6.41
CA GLY A 387 -1.35 8.80 6.89
C GLY A 387 -1.33 8.32 8.35
N LEU A 388 -0.14 7.98 8.83
CA LEU A 388 0.14 7.76 10.25
C LEU A 388 0.88 8.97 10.80
N ASP A 389 0.50 9.42 11.99
CA ASP A 389 1.23 10.45 12.72
C ASP A 389 2.42 9.89 13.51
N ALA A 390 3.11 10.76 14.26
CA ALA A 390 4.25 10.37 15.09
C ALA A 390 3.90 9.43 16.26
N SER A 391 2.61 9.28 16.59
CA SER A 391 2.09 8.34 17.59
C SER A 391 1.48 7.09 16.95
N LEU A 392 1.72 6.89 15.65
CA LEU A 392 1.17 5.81 14.83
C LEU A 392 -0.36 5.78 14.80
N HIS A 393 -1.03 6.90 15.07
CA HIS A 393 -2.47 7.01 14.88
C HIS A 393 -2.76 7.27 13.40
N ALA A 394 -3.69 6.49 12.85
CA ALA A 394 -4.19 6.73 11.51
C ALA A 394 -5.01 8.02 11.47
N LEU A 395 -4.69 8.88 10.50
CA LEU A 395 -5.37 10.15 10.29
C LEU A 395 -6.55 9.96 9.33
N ASN A 396 -7.63 10.70 9.57
CA ASN A 396 -8.77 10.85 8.65
C ASN A 396 -8.84 12.24 8.00
N ALA A 397 -7.97 13.15 8.40
CA ALA A 397 -7.97 14.52 7.90
C ALA A 397 -7.61 14.57 6.42
N VAL A 398 -8.36 15.42 5.69
CA VAL A 398 -8.01 15.88 4.34
C VAL A 398 -7.68 17.36 4.45
N GLN A 399 -6.48 17.74 4.02
CA GLN A 399 -6.01 19.12 4.05
C GLN A 399 -5.70 19.60 2.64
N ILE A 400 -6.03 20.85 2.35
CA ILE A 400 -5.63 21.55 1.14
C ILE A 400 -4.44 22.43 1.48
N MET A 401 -3.38 22.29 0.70
CA MET A 401 -2.21 23.14 0.72
C MET A 401 -2.30 24.14 -0.43
N GLU A 402 -2.53 25.41 -0.07
CA GLU A 402 -2.57 26.52 -1.00
C GLU A 402 -1.15 27.01 -1.30
N ILE A 403 -0.76 26.94 -2.56
CA ILE A 403 0.56 27.33 -3.03
C ILE A 403 0.56 28.83 -3.31
N GLN A 404 1.40 29.56 -2.59
CA GLN A 404 1.66 30.98 -2.83
C GLN A 404 3.13 31.17 -3.22
N ALA A 405 3.50 32.39 -3.65
CA ALA A 405 4.86 32.64 -4.14
C ALA A 405 5.96 32.33 -3.11
N ASN A 406 5.75 32.66 -1.82
CA ASN A 406 6.78 32.58 -0.78
C ASN A 406 6.38 31.74 0.45
N SER A 407 5.18 31.18 0.47
CA SER A 407 4.65 30.41 1.60
C SER A 407 3.55 29.46 1.14
N MET A 408 3.24 28.47 1.97
CA MET A 408 2.09 27.59 1.73
C MET A 408 1.15 27.64 2.93
N THR A 409 -0.13 27.79 2.66
CA THR A 409 -1.16 27.81 3.71
C THR A 409 -1.91 26.48 3.70
N LEU A 410 -2.00 25.83 4.85
CA LEU A 410 -2.78 24.61 5.04
C LEU A 410 -4.17 24.93 5.58
N ARG A 411 -5.17 24.24 5.04
CA ARG A 411 -6.55 24.29 5.50
C ARG A 411 -7.14 22.89 5.55
N THR A 412 -7.68 22.51 6.70
CA THR A 412 -8.36 21.23 6.90
C THR A 412 -9.79 21.33 6.40
N LEU A 413 -10.22 20.33 5.64
CA LEU A 413 -11.58 20.25 5.13
C LEU A 413 -12.53 19.76 6.23
N PRO A 414 -13.63 20.50 6.53
CA PRO A 414 -14.61 20.12 7.55
C PRO A 414 -15.59 19.07 6.99
N ILE A 415 -15.10 17.86 6.71
CA ILE A 415 -15.89 16.78 6.11
C ILE A 415 -16.79 16.16 7.17
N HIS A 416 -18.10 16.10 6.89
CA HIS A 416 -19.11 15.52 7.77
C HIS A 416 -20.05 14.57 7.01
N PRO A 417 -20.24 13.31 7.48
CA PRO A 417 -19.50 12.66 8.56
C PRO A 417 -18.00 12.52 8.25
N PRO A 418 -17.11 12.39 9.25
CA PRO A 418 -15.67 12.27 9.00
C PRO A 418 -15.35 11.01 8.20
N LEU A 419 -14.29 11.07 7.40
CA LEU A 419 -13.75 9.88 6.74
C LEU A 419 -13.24 8.87 7.77
N LEU A 420 -13.22 7.59 7.39
CA LEU A 420 -12.46 6.60 8.14
C LEU A 420 -10.96 6.89 8.02
N SER A 421 -10.28 6.86 9.17
CA SER A 421 -8.83 7.02 9.26
C SER A 421 -8.10 5.95 8.45
N ARG A 422 -7.10 6.36 7.65
CA ARG A 422 -6.35 5.41 6.82
C ARG A 422 -4.91 5.81 6.51
N TYR A 423 -4.06 4.82 6.30
CA TYR A 423 -2.70 4.97 5.80
C TYR A 423 -2.36 3.91 4.75
N SER A 424 -1.25 4.08 4.01
CA SER A 424 -0.81 3.16 2.94
C SER A 424 -1.79 2.99 1.77
N HIS A 425 -2.76 3.89 1.68
CA HIS A 425 -3.68 3.97 0.56
C HIS A 425 -3.01 4.71 -0.60
N THR A 426 -3.59 4.59 -1.78
CA THR A 426 -3.25 5.42 -2.94
C THR A 426 -4.37 6.43 -3.17
N ALA A 427 -4.08 7.54 -3.84
CA ALA A 427 -5.08 8.57 -4.11
C ALA A 427 -4.93 9.20 -5.48
N HIS A 428 -6.07 9.64 -6.01
CA HIS A 428 -6.19 10.34 -7.30
C HIS A 428 -7.22 11.45 -7.19
N VAL A 429 -7.06 12.51 -7.97
CA VAL A 429 -8.10 13.53 -8.14
C VAL A 429 -8.57 13.49 -9.58
N ILE A 430 -9.86 13.20 -9.78
CA ILE A 430 -10.52 13.11 -11.10
C ILE A 430 -11.82 13.89 -11.00
N ASN A 431 -12.05 14.87 -11.89
CA ASN A 431 -13.31 15.64 -11.93
C ASN A 431 -13.74 16.19 -10.55
N ASP A 432 -12.83 16.84 -9.81
CA ASP A 432 -13.02 17.33 -8.44
C ASP A 432 -13.32 16.25 -7.37
N ASN A 433 -13.25 14.97 -7.71
CA ASN A 433 -13.36 13.87 -6.78
C ASN A 433 -11.98 13.37 -6.34
N LEU A 434 -11.70 13.43 -5.03
CA LEU A 434 -10.59 12.73 -4.40
C LEU A 434 -10.98 11.27 -4.17
N ILE A 435 -10.26 10.36 -4.82
CA ILE A 435 -10.50 8.92 -4.75
C ILE A 435 -9.38 8.29 -3.94
N LEU A 436 -9.70 7.64 -2.82
CA LEU A 436 -8.76 6.92 -1.97
C LEU A 436 -8.96 5.41 -2.15
N VAL A 437 -7.90 4.69 -2.52
CA VAL A 437 -7.96 3.25 -2.81
C VAL A 437 -7.13 2.46 -1.80
N GLY A 438 -7.78 1.53 -1.11
CA GLY A 438 -7.14 0.60 -0.18
C GLY A 438 -6.55 1.28 1.06
N GLY A 439 -5.40 0.78 1.49
CA GLY A 439 -4.67 1.17 2.69
C GLY A 439 -4.95 0.24 3.85
N VAL A 440 -4.85 0.78 5.06
CA VAL A 440 -5.24 0.13 6.31
C VAL A 440 -6.17 1.08 7.06
N THR A 441 -7.28 0.55 7.57
CA THR A 441 -8.32 1.31 8.29
C THR A 441 -8.51 0.73 9.69
N PRO A 442 -7.74 1.17 10.71
CA PRO A 442 -7.68 0.48 12.01
C PRO A 442 -9.00 0.36 12.76
N ASN A 443 -9.91 1.31 12.53
CA ASN A 443 -11.22 1.37 13.20
C ASN A 443 -12.36 0.79 12.34
N SER A 444 -12.04 0.01 11.30
CA SER A 444 -13.03 -0.61 10.41
C SER A 444 -13.13 -2.11 10.68
N SER A 445 -14.34 -2.64 10.73
CA SER A 445 -14.60 -4.09 10.70
C SER A 445 -14.53 -4.69 9.30
N HIS A 446 -14.45 -3.85 8.26
CA HIS A 446 -14.42 -4.26 6.86
C HIS A 446 -13.04 -3.97 6.23
N PRO A 447 -12.58 -4.83 5.30
CA PRO A 447 -11.39 -4.56 4.51
C PRO A 447 -11.48 -3.21 3.79
N PRO A 448 -10.36 -2.48 3.65
CA PRO A 448 -10.36 -1.17 3.03
C PRO A 448 -10.67 -1.26 1.53
N GLY A 449 -11.77 -0.62 1.13
CA GLY A 449 -12.18 -0.49 -0.27
C GLY A 449 -11.78 0.86 -0.88
N VAL A 450 -12.71 1.46 -1.61
CA VAL A 450 -12.52 2.77 -2.28
C VAL A 450 -13.38 3.83 -1.63
N VAL A 451 -12.85 5.03 -1.42
CA VAL A 451 -13.61 6.20 -0.97
C VAL A 451 -13.57 7.24 -2.07
N VAL A 452 -14.71 7.85 -2.40
CA VAL A 452 -14.83 8.96 -3.34
C VAL A 452 -15.37 10.16 -2.59
N LEU A 453 -14.55 11.20 -2.44
CA LEU A 453 -14.88 12.47 -1.79
C LEU A 453 -14.93 13.58 -2.83
N HIS A 454 -16.08 14.23 -2.98
CA HIS A 454 -16.19 15.41 -3.84
C HIS A 454 -15.62 16.64 -3.11
N LEU A 455 -14.56 17.25 -3.64
CA LEU A 455 -13.76 18.26 -2.94
C LEU A 455 -14.48 19.60 -2.71
N ASN A 456 -15.47 19.93 -3.54
CA ASN A 456 -16.25 21.17 -3.37
C ASN A 456 -17.44 21.00 -2.40
N SER A 457 -18.28 19.98 -2.58
CA SER A 457 -19.44 19.71 -1.72
C SER A 457 -19.09 19.03 -0.39
N LEU A 458 -17.89 18.43 -0.28
CA LEU A 458 -17.41 17.66 0.88
C LEU A 458 -18.27 16.43 1.21
N THR A 459 -19.07 15.97 0.26
CA THR A 459 -19.84 14.72 0.36
C THR A 459 -18.99 13.55 -0.13
N TRP A 460 -19.10 12.39 0.52
CA TRP A 460 -18.35 11.21 0.12
C TRP A 460 -19.17 9.92 0.16
N LYS A 461 -18.72 8.92 -0.60
CA LYS A 461 -19.22 7.55 -0.60
C LYS A 461 -18.08 6.56 -0.43
N SER A 462 -18.35 5.44 0.21
CA SER A 462 -17.43 4.30 0.28
C SER A 462 -17.95 3.16 -0.60
N TYR A 463 -17.01 2.43 -1.18
CA TYR A 463 -17.26 1.27 -1.98
C TYR A 463 -16.47 0.08 -1.48
N THR A 464 -17.13 -1.07 -1.38
CA THR A 464 -16.49 -2.32 -0.97
C THR A 464 -16.02 -3.09 -2.19
N LEU A 465 -14.96 -3.86 -2.00
CA LEU A 465 -14.44 -4.72 -3.06
C LEU A 465 -15.02 -6.12 -2.91
N PRO A 466 -15.49 -6.75 -4.01
CA PRO A 466 -16.03 -8.10 -3.99
C PRO A 466 -15.11 -9.09 -3.29
N SER A 467 -15.66 -9.88 -2.38
CA SER A 467 -15.00 -11.05 -1.80
C SER A 467 -15.05 -12.21 -2.80
N CYS A 468 -14.26 -12.18 -3.89
CA CYS A 468 -14.42 -13.15 -4.99
C CYS A 468 -13.25 -14.15 -5.13
N THR A 469 -13.61 -15.39 -5.48
CA THR A 469 -12.81 -16.62 -5.59
C THR A 469 -11.99 -16.76 -6.89
N ALA A 470 -11.51 -15.64 -7.44
CA ALA A 470 -10.63 -15.66 -8.62
C ALA A 470 -9.19 -16.05 -8.20
N PRO A 471 -8.36 -16.62 -9.11
CA PRO A 471 -7.01 -17.05 -8.76
C PRO A 471 -6.06 -15.94 -8.30
N SER A 472 -6.40 -14.67 -8.52
CA SER A 472 -5.65 -13.46 -8.11
C SER A 472 -6.21 -12.76 -6.85
N MET A 473 -7.11 -13.42 -6.12
CA MET A 473 -7.81 -12.88 -4.95
C MET A 473 -7.62 -13.80 -3.73
N PRO A 474 -7.67 -13.25 -2.50
CA PRO A 474 -7.95 -11.85 -2.19
C PRO A 474 -6.71 -10.94 -2.32
N LEU A 475 -6.93 -9.67 -2.66
CA LEU A 475 -5.88 -8.66 -2.83
C LEU A 475 -5.44 -8.05 -1.50
N MET A 476 -4.13 -7.93 -1.31
CA MET A 476 -3.57 -7.02 -0.30
C MET A 476 -3.48 -5.60 -0.86
N LEU A 477 -4.40 -4.74 -0.41
CA LEU A 477 -4.52 -3.36 -0.89
C LEU A 477 -3.72 -2.37 -0.06
N HIS A 478 -2.54 -2.76 0.39
CA HIS A 478 -1.58 -1.87 1.03
C HIS A 478 -0.21 -2.09 0.40
N ASN A 479 0.67 -1.08 0.50
CA ASN A 479 1.95 -1.05 -0.22
C ASN A 479 1.82 -1.23 -1.76
N HIS A 480 0.60 -1.14 -2.30
CA HIS A 480 0.31 -1.18 -3.73
C HIS A 480 0.53 0.19 -4.37
N ARG A 481 0.48 0.24 -5.70
CA ARG A 481 0.28 1.48 -6.43
C ARG A 481 -1.00 1.41 -7.24
N SER A 482 -1.57 2.56 -7.57
CA SER A 482 -2.70 2.61 -8.47
C SER A 482 -2.54 3.77 -9.42
N VAL A 483 -3.14 3.66 -10.59
CA VAL A 483 -3.12 4.67 -11.65
C VAL A 483 -4.52 4.80 -12.24
N CYS A 484 -4.93 6.02 -12.56
CA CYS A 484 -6.10 6.25 -13.40
C CYS A 484 -5.82 5.68 -14.79
N TRP A 485 -6.74 4.90 -15.33
CA TRP A 485 -6.57 4.29 -16.64
C TRP A 485 -7.71 4.71 -17.57
N GLU A 486 -7.36 5.26 -18.75
CA GLU A 486 -8.19 5.71 -19.89
C GLU A 486 -9.58 6.34 -19.58
N ASP A 487 -9.82 7.58 -20.03
CA ASP A 487 -11.12 8.28 -20.07
C ASP A 487 -12.08 8.04 -18.88
N SER A 488 -11.52 7.98 -17.67
CA SER A 488 -12.19 8.11 -16.37
C SER A 488 -13.13 6.99 -15.91
N GLN A 489 -13.08 5.77 -16.45
CA GLN A 489 -14.01 4.70 -16.01
C GLN A 489 -13.48 3.73 -14.95
N GLY A 490 -12.19 3.81 -14.58
CA GLY A 490 -11.64 2.95 -13.51
C GLY A 490 -10.24 3.30 -13.00
N ILE A 491 -9.84 2.58 -11.96
CA ILE A 491 -8.50 2.67 -11.35
C ILE A 491 -7.81 1.32 -11.43
N MET A 492 -6.64 1.27 -12.05
CA MET A 492 -5.82 0.06 -12.09
C MET A 492 -4.94 -0.01 -10.85
N VAL A 493 -5.08 -1.07 -10.07
CA VAL A 493 -4.21 -1.44 -8.94
C VAL A 493 -3.07 -2.31 -9.45
N LEU A 494 -1.86 -1.94 -9.07
CA LEU A 494 -0.60 -2.54 -9.49
C LEU A 494 0.18 -2.98 -8.26
N GLY A 495 0.50 -4.28 -8.21
CA GLY A 495 1.18 -4.90 -7.08
C GLY A 495 0.43 -4.72 -5.76
N GLY A 496 1.17 -4.72 -4.65
CA GLY A 496 0.64 -4.78 -3.30
C GLY A 496 0.96 -6.11 -2.64
N GLY A 497 0.97 -6.11 -1.30
CA GLY A 497 1.44 -7.25 -0.52
C GLY A 497 2.25 -6.86 0.71
N GLY A 498 2.84 -7.87 1.32
CA GLY A 498 3.61 -7.75 2.55
C GLY A 498 4.32 -9.05 2.91
N ASN A 499 5.21 -8.98 3.90
CA ASN A 499 6.01 -10.14 4.32
C ASN A 499 5.24 -11.15 5.19
N CYS A 500 4.08 -10.78 5.73
CA CYS A 500 3.22 -11.62 6.59
C CYS A 500 3.98 -12.35 7.72
N PHE A 501 5.04 -11.74 8.25
CA PHE A 501 5.92 -12.30 9.28
C PHE A 501 6.38 -13.74 8.96
N SER A 502 6.14 -14.67 9.88
CA SER A 502 6.55 -16.08 9.76
C SER A 502 5.72 -16.87 8.75
N PHE A 503 4.60 -16.34 8.25
CA PHE A 503 3.72 -17.04 7.31
C PHE A 503 4.21 -16.98 5.86
N GLY A 504 5.17 -16.10 5.59
CA GLY A 504 5.80 -15.92 4.28
C GLY A 504 5.12 -14.84 3.43
N THR A 505 5.89 -14.26 2.51
CA THR A 505 5.46 -13.11 1.72
C THR A 505 4.22 -13.42 0.87
N HIS A 506 3.32 -12.44 0.82
CA HIS A 506 2.22 -12.37 -0.12
C HIS A 506 2.48 -11.22 -1.10
N LEU A 507 2.31 -11.48 -2.39
CA LEU A 507 2.38 -10.49 -3.46
C LEU A 507 1.11 -10.66 -4.29
N ASN A 508 0.43 -9.57 -4.61
CA ASN A 508 -0.71 -9.61 -5.52
C ASN A 508 -0.23 -10.16 -6.88
N ASP A 509 -0.96 -11.11 -7.44
CA ASP A 509 -0.50 -11.90 -8.59
C ASP A 509 -0.45 -11.13 -9.92
N GLY A 510 -1.14 -10.00 -10.01
CA GLY A 510 -1.15 -9.16 -11.20
C GLY A 510 -2.01 -7.91 -11.04
N PRO A 511 -2.09 -7.08 -12.09
CA PRO A 511 -2.92 -5.89 -12.08
C PRO A 511 -4.41 -6.20 -12.01
N VAL A 512 -5.14 -5.37 -11.28
CA VAL A 512 -6.60 -5.45 -11.17
C VAL A 512 -7.20 -4.10 -11.46
N LEU A 513 -8.15 -4.05 -12.40
CA LEU A 513 -8.93 -2.86 -12.69
C LEU A 513 -10.15 -2.81 -11.77
N ILE A 514 -10.28 -1.71 -11.03
CA ILE A 514 -11.42 -1.38 -10.20
C ILE A 514 -12.31 -0.41 -10.96
N ASN A 515 -13.51 -0.85 -11.30
CA ASN A 515 -14.56 0.00 -11.86
C ASN A 515 -15.58 0.30 -10.76
N PHE A 516 -15.91 1.56 -10.58
CA PHE A 516 -16.95 1.96 -9.64
C PHE A 516 -17.99 2.84 -10.35
N PRO A 517 -19.27 2.82 -9.91
CA PRO A 517 -20.40 3.13 -10.77
C PRO A 517 -20.53 4.61 -11.19
N GLN A 518 -19.83 5.54 -10.52
CA GLN A 518 -19.99 6.99 -10.70
C GLN A 518 -18.66 7.72 -10.37
N LEU A 519 -18.09 8.43 -11.36
CA LEU A 519 -17.04 9.43 -11.20
C LEU A 519 -17.48 10.80 -11.71
#